data_AF-A0A164Y337-F1
#
_entry.id   AF-A0A164Y337-F1
#
_cell.length_a   1.000
_cell.length_b   1.000
_cell.length_c   1.000
_cell.angle_alpha   90.00
_cell.angle_beta   90.00
_cell.angle_gamma   90.00
#
_symmetry.space_group_name_H-M   'P 1'
#
loop_
_entity.id
_entity.type
_entity.pdbx_description
1 polymer ?
#
loop_
_entity_poly.entity_id
_entity_poly.type
_entity_poly.pdbx_seq_one_letter_code
_entity_poly.pdbx_strand_id
1 'polypeptide(L)'
;MPSIFLRIVLRLGTFFVALLVCSVALNRLWPRQADLVSRSGHGSQQEGTSPALKDPLMLLLMGLAPKDTEQQLPNISDILLVHLVPGQPVRLLQVPATTLVTVPGSGTVTLSRAYNIGDVRLVAELLKQHPNHPETLVDRYILSSSPSLAAFVDVMGGVPMMLDPPPQPLARVTSPPNDAGTIVQDVQDGNYQASSVGA
;
A
#
# COMPACT_ATOMS: atom_id res chain seq x y z
N MET A 1 11.15 65.76 -9.58
CA MET A 1 11.39 64.30 -9.56
C MET A 1 10.47 63.45 -8.62
N PRO A 2 9.33 63.90 -8.05
CA PRO A 2 8.51 63.03 -7.17
C PRO A 2 7.43 62.18 -7.89
N SER A 3 7.08 62.50 -9.14
CA SER A 3 5.96 61.86 -9.86
C SER A 3 6.25 60.43 -10.35
N ILE A 4 7.51 60.05 -10.51
CA ILE A 4 7.93 58.69 -10.90
C ILE A 4 7.86 57.73 -9.71
N PHE A 5 8.26 58.19 -8.53
CA PHE A 5 8.26 57.37 -7.31
C PHE A 5 6.84 56.95 -6.90
N LEU A 6 5.87 57.87 -7.01
CA LEU A 6 4.47 57.59 -6.70
C LEU A 6 3.85 56.52 -7.64
N ARG A 7 4.20 56.56 -8.94
CA ARG A 7 3.73 55.57 -9.92
C ARG A 7 4.32 54.19 -9.67
N ILE A 8 5.57 54.13 -9.21
CA ILE A 8 6.25 52.87 -8.87
C ILE A 8 5.63 52.25 -7.62
N VAL A 9 5.42 53.05 -6.56
CA VAL A 9 4.78 52.58 -5.32
C VAL A 9 3.35 52.10 -5.59
N LEU A 10 2.59 52.81 -6.43
CA LEU A 10 1.23 52.39 -6.78
C LEU A 10 1.21 51.06 -7.54
N ARG A 11 2.12 50.87 -8.51
CA ARG A 11 2.23 49.59 -9.24
C ARG A 11 2.65 48.46 -8.31
N LEU A 12 3.61 48.69 -7.41
CA LEU A 12 4.04 47.68 -6.45
C LEU A 12 2.91 47.28 -5.51
N GLY A 13 2.12 48.25 -5.05
CA GLY A 13 0.90 48.00 -4.27
C GLY A 13 -0.10 47.11 -5.01
N THR A 14 -0.36 47.38 -6.30
CA THR A 14 -1.28 46.54 -7.10
C THR A 14 -0.78 45.12 -7.28
N PHE A 15 0.53 44.91 -7.44
CA PHE A 15 1.11 43.57 -7.51
C PHE A 15 0.96 42.81 -6.19
N PHE A 16 1.19 43.46 -5.05
CA PHE A 16 1.01 42.84 -3.74
C PHE A 16 -0.44 42.44 -3.48
N VAL A 17 -1.40 43.30 -3.85
CA VAL A 17 -2.83 42.98 -3.70
C VAL A 17 -3.22 41.81 -4.60
N ALA A 18 -2.78 41.81 -5.86
CA ALA A 18 -3.05 40.70 -6.78
C ALA A 18 -2.44 39.38 -6.29
N LEU A 19 -1.22 39.42 -5.75
CA LEU A 19 -0.53 38.26 -5.20
C LEU A 19 -1.26 37.72 -3.95
N LEU A 20 -1.74 38.61 -3.08
CA LEU A 20 -2.55 38.24 -1.91
C LEU A 20 -3.86 37.57 -2.31
N VAL A 21 -4.59 38.14 -3.28
CA VAL A 21 -5.86 37.57 -3.78
C VAL A 21 -5.62 36.21 -4.43
N CYS A 22 -4.57 36.09 -5.25
CA CYS A 22 -4.20 34.82 -5.88
C CYS A 22 -3.85 33.78 -4.81
N SER A 23 -3.06 34.15 -3.79
CA SER A 23 -2.73 33.27 -2.66
C SER A 23 -3.96 32.77 -1.90
N VAL A 24 -4.92 33.65 -1.62
CA VAL A 24 -6.19 33.27 -0.96
C VAL A 24 -7.04 32.37 -1.85
N ALA A 25 -7.10 32.64 -3.16
CA ALA A 25 -7.83 31.82 -4.12
C ALA A 25 -7.20 30.43 -4.29
N LEU A 26 -5.87 30.35 -4.36
CA LEU A 26 -5.15 29.06 -4.39
C LEU A 26 -5.34 28.28 -3.08
N ASN A 27 -5.34 28.95 -1.93
CA ASN A 27 -5.61 28.31 -0.63
C ASN A 27 -7.04 27.74 -0.56
N ARG A 28 -8.02 28.43 -1.16
CA ARG A 28 -9.41 27.94 -1.30
C ARG A 28 -9.53 26.77 -2.25
N LEU A 29 -8.74 26.73 -3.32
CA LEU A 29 -8.79 25.67 -4.33
C LEU A 29 -8.01 24.41 -3.90
N TRP A 30 -7.03 24.53 -3.00
CA TRP A 30 -6.18 23.42 -2.57
C TRP A 30 -5.86 23.41 -1.06
N PRO A 31 -6.82 23.09 -0.18
CA PRO A 31 -6.62 23.12 1.27
C PRO A 31 -5.75 21.97 1.84
N ARG A 32 -4.92 21.28 1.04
CA ARG A 32 -4.29 20.00 1.44
C ARG A 32 -2.76 19.99 1.64
N GLN A 33 -2.05 21.11 1.50
CA GLN A 33 -0.57 21.10 1.62
C GLN A 33 0.00 21.92 2.80
N ALA A 34 -0.82 22.71 3.50
CA ALA A 34 -0.33 23.55 4.60
C ALA A 34 -0.07 22.80 5.92
N ASP A 35 -0.54 21.56 6.08
CA ASP A 35 -0.37 20.78 7.31
C ASP A 35 0.99 20.08 7.44
N LEU A 36 1.80 20.01 6.38
CA LEU A 36 3.07 19.28 6.41
C LEU A 36 4.29 20.12 6.78
N VAL A 37 4.17 21.45 6.89
CA VAL A 37 5.32 22.35 7.12
C VAL A 37 5.34 23.00 8.52
N SER A 38 4.26 22.87 9.31
CA SER A 38 4.14 23.58 10.60
C SER A 38 4.48 22.75 11.85
N ARG A 39 4.98 21.51 11.74
CA ARG A 39 5.30 20.68 12.92
C ARG A 39 6.81 20.64 13.23
N SER A 40 7.40 21.79 13.48
CA SER A 40 8.69 21.90 14.17
C SER A 40 8.65 23.12 15.10
N GLY A 41 8.14 22.94 16.32
CA GLY A 41 8.15 23.99 17.33
C GLY A 41 7.18 23.77 18.50
N HIS A 42 7.70 23.14 19.56
CA HIS A 42 7.49 23.50 20.96
C HIS A 42 6.07 23.52 21.58
N GLY A 43 5.88 22.67 22.62
CA GLY A 43 5.24 23.11 23.86
C GLY A 43 3.79 22.72 24.12
N SER A 44 3.63 21.67 24.96
CA SER A 44 2.67 21.51 26.06
C SER A 44 1.16 21.71 25.87
N GLN A 45 0.41 20.75 26.44
CA GLN A 45 -1.03 20.72 26.68
C GLN A 45 -1.91 20.61 25.43
N GLN A 46 -2.25 19.38 25.08
CA GLN A 46 -3.45 19.10 24.31
C GLN A 46 -4.35 18.22 25.18
N GLU A 47 -5.31 18.89 25.81
CA GLU A 47 -6.52 18.28 26.36
C GLU A 47 -7.08 17.27 25.36
N GLY A 48 -7.39 16.08 25.88
CA GLY A 48 -7.97 14.97 25.13
C GLY A 48 -9.40 15.23 24.68
N THR A 49 -9.60 16.23 23.83
CA THR A 49 -10.75 16.24 22.93
C THR A 49 -10.37 15.37 21.73
N SER A 50 -10.55 14.06 21.90
CA SER A 50 -10.58 13.15 20.75
C SER A 50 -11.51 13.79 19.71
N PRO A 51 -11.04 14.06 18.48
CA PRO A 51 -11.94 14.45 17.41
C PRO A 51 -12.80 13.23 17.13
N ALA A 52 -13.93 13.15 17.83
CA ALA A 52 -14.93 12.13 17.62
C ALA A 52 -15.37 12.28 16.16
N LEU A 53 -15.16 11.21 15.39
CA LEU A 53 -15.58 11.14 14.00
C LEU A 53 -17.08 11.46 13.96
N LYS A 54 -17.45 12.53 13.25
CA LYS A 54 -18.85 12.98 13.19
C LYS A 54 -19.65 12.21 12.14
N ASP A 55 -18.97 11.78 11.08
CA ASP A 55 -19.54 11.06 9.95
C ASP A 55 -18.81 9.72 9.74
N PRO A 56 -19.46 8.69 9.17
CA PRO A 56 -18.79 7.49 8.68
C PRO A 56 -17.65 7.83 7.73
N LEU A 57 -16.53 7.13 7.87
CA LEU A 57 -15.33 7.35 7.07
C LEU A 57 -14.83 6.02 6.49
N MET A 58 -14.64 6.01 5.17
CA MET A 58 -14.01 4.91 4.45
C MET A 58 -12.57 5.29 4.08
N LEU A 59 -11.58 4.64 4.71
CA LEU A 59 -10.16 4.81 4.35
C LEU A 59 -9.64 3.65 3.52
N LEU A 60 -8.89 3.99 2.49
CA LEU A 60 -8.09 3.04 1.71
C LEU A 60 -6.63 3.11 2.15
N LEU A 61 -6.15 2.09 2.85
CA LEU A 61 -4.73 1.90 3.15
C LEU A 61 -4.10 1.05 2.05
N MET A 62 -2.95 1.47 1.55
CA MET A 62 -2.18 0.71 0.58
C MET A 62 -0.70 0.65 0.97
N GLY A 63 -0.17 -0.57 0.97
CA GLY A 63 1.24 -0.87 1.24
C GLY A 63 2.04 -0.87 -0.05
N LEU A 64 3.07 -0.05 -0.12
CA LEU A 64 4.06 -0.06 -1.21
C LEU A 64 5.15 -1.08 -0.89
N ALA A 65 5.35 -1.99 -1.84
CA ALA A 65 6.48 -2.90 -1.81
C ALA A 65 7.79 -2.10 -1.94
N PRO A 66 8.88 -2.56 -1.29
CA PRO A 66 10.20 -1.97 -1.47
C PRO A 66 10.60 -2.04 -2.95
N LYS A 67 11.29 -0.99 -3.41
CA LYS A 67 11.86 -0.94 -4.75
C LYS A 67 13.32 -1.36 -4.67
N ASP A 68 13.72 -2.31 -5.51
CA ASP A 68 15.12 -2.74 -5.60
C ASP A 68 15.93 -1.81 -6.51
N THR A 69 15.25 -1.11 -7.43
CA THR A 69 15.88 -0.21 -8.40
C THR A 69 14.95 0.96 -8.72
N GLU A 70 15.51 2.15 -8.96
CA GLU A 70 14.77 3.38 -9.32
C GLU A 70 13.89 3.23 -10.58
N GLN A 71 14.26 2.32 -11.47
CA GLN A 71 13.54 2.03 -12.71
C GLN A 71 12.31 1.13 -12.51
N GLN A 72 12.17 0.53 -11.32
CA GLN A 72 11.06 -0.36 -11.02
C GLN A 72 9.80 0.47 -10.75
N LEU A 73 8.72 0.15 -11.46
CA LEU A 73 7.42 0.76 -11.20
C LEU A 73 6.98 0.45 -9.76
N PRO A 74 6.35 1.41 -9.07
CA PRO A 74 5.88 1.17 -7.72
C PRO A 74 4.88 0.01 -7.70
N ASN A 75 5.12 -0.96 -6.84
CA ASN A 75 4.23 -2.10 -6.70
C ASN A 75 3.49 -2.01 -5.36
N ILE A 76 2.20 -2.33 -5.38
CA ILE A 76 1.40 -2.43 -4.16
C ILE A 76 1.44 -3.88 -3.69
N SER A 77 1.81 -4.10 -2.43
CA SER A 77 1.77 -5.43 -1.79
C SER A 77 0.41 -5.69 -1.14
N ASP A 78 -0.11 -4.67 -0.45
CA ASP A 78 -1.26 -4.82 0.45
C ASP A 78 -2.28 -3.71 0.21
N ILE A 79 -3.56 -4.08 0.20
CA ILE A 79 -4.66 -3.13 0.11
C ILE A 79 -5.63 -3.46 1.24
N LEU A 80 -5.96 -2.45 2.03
CA LEU A 80 -6.81 -2.57 3.21
C LEU A 80 -7.86 -1.48 3.18
N LEU A 81 -9.11 -1.87 3.23
CA LEU A 81 -10.23 -0.96 3.33
C LEU A 81 -10.68 -0.91 4.80
N VAL A 82 -10.70 0.29 5.37
CA VAL A 82 -11.04 0.53 6.77
C VAL A 82 -12.31 1.36 6.82
N HIS A 83 -13.36 0.77 7.37
CA HIS A 83 -14.63 1.44 7.58
C HIS A 83 -14.78 1.81 9.05
N LEU A 84 -14.80 3.12 9.32
CA LEU A 84 -15.04 3.67 10.65
C LEU A 84 -16.42 4.29 10.68
N VAL A 85 -17.29 3.76 11.54
CA VAL A 85 -18.60 4.33 11.83
C VAL A 85 -18.62 4.75 13.30
N PRO A 86 -19.03 6.00 13.62
CA PRO A 86 -19.08 6.44 15.01
C PRO A 86 -19.92 5.51 15.88
N GLY A 87 -19.38 5.08 17.02
CA GLY A 87 -20.07 4.17 17.95
C GLY A 87 -20.15 2.71 17.49
N GLN A 88 -19.48 2.32 16.41
CA GLN A 88 -19.41 0.94 15.93
C GLN A 88 -17.97 0.41 15.93
N PRO A 89 -17.77 -0.92 16.00
CA PRO A 89 -16.46 -1.52 15.81
C PRO A 89 -15.85 -1.14 14.46
N VAL A 90 -14.54 -0.91 14.45
CA VAL A 90 -13.78 -0.69 13.21
C VAL A 90 -13.84 -1.97 12.38
N ARG A 91 -14.26 -1.83 11.11
CA ARG A 91 -14.29 -2.96 10.17
C ARG A 91 -13.13 -2.83 9.20
N LEU A 92 -12.35 -3.88 9.07
CA LEU A 92 -11.22 -3.96 8.14
C LEU A 92 -11.51 -5.04 7.10
N LEU A 93 -11.33 -4.71 5.82
CA LEU A 93 -11.32 -5.69 4.74
C LEU A 93 -9.98 -5.62 4.02
N GLN A 94 -9.23 -6.72 4.05
CA GLN A 94 -8.05 -6.87 3.24
C GLN A 94 -8.43 -7.35 1.84
N VAL A 95 -7.93 -6.65 0.82
CA VAL A 95 -8.06 -7.02 -0.59
C VAL A 95 -6.67 -7.39 -1.10
N PRO A 96 -6.45 -8.63 -1.57
CA PRO A 96 -5.16 -9.00 -2.14
C PRO A 96 -4.82 -8.14 -3.36
N ALA A 97 -3.58 -7.66 -3.46
CA ALA A 97 -3.13 -6.88 -4.63
C ALA A 97 -3.15 -7.68 -5.94
N THR A 98 -3.18 -9.01 -5.84
CA THR A 98 -3.33 -9.96 -6.95
C THR A 98 -4.78 -10.12 -7.43
N THR A 99 -5.75 -9.49 -6.78
CA THR A 99 -7.16 -9.55 -7.17
C THR A 99 -7.34 -9.07 -8.61
N LEU A 100 -8.01 -9.88 -9.43
CA LEU A 100 -8.28 -9.55 -10.83
C LEU A 100 -9.49 -8.61 -10.92
N VAL A 101 -9.31 -7.52 -11.65
CA VAL A 101 -10.32 -6.48 -11.86
C VAL A 101 -10.35 -6.07 -13.33
N THR A 102 -11.53 -5.74 -13.83
CA THR A 102 -11.69 -5.26 -15.21
C THR A 102 -11.53 -3.75 -15.24
N VAL A 103 -10.51 -3.28 -15.95
CA VAL A 103 -10.22 -1.86 -16.13
C VAL A 103 -10.76 -1.40 -17.49
N PRO A 104 -11.60 -0.34 -17.53
CA PRO A 104 -12.06 0.23 -18.79
C PRO A 104 -10.89 0.59 -19.72
N GLY A 105 -10.90 0.08 -20.96
CA GLY A 105 -9.86 0.33 -21.96
C GLY A 105 -8.57 -0.47 -21.80
N SER A 106 -8.35 -1.19 -20.68
CA SER A 106 -7.14 -2.01 -20.44
C SER A 106 -7.43 -3.50 -20.24
N GLY A 107 -8.71 -3.90 -20.16
CA GLY A 107 -9.11 -5.29 -19.97
C GLY A 107 -8.95 -5.77 -18.52
N THR A 108 -8.88 -7.08 -18.31
CA THR A 108 -8.74 -7.67 -16.97
C THR A 108 -7.28 -7.67 -16.54
N VAL A 109 -6.98 -7.00 -15.43
CA VAL A 109 -5.63 -6.86 -14.85
C VAL A 109 -5.67 -7.08 -13.34
N THR A 110 -4.51 -7.29 -12.71
CA THR A 110 -4.42 -7.31 -11.25
C THR A 110 -4.62 -5.90 -10.67
N LEU A 111 -5.08 -5.81 -9.43
CA LEU A 111 -5.26 -4.54 -8.73
C LEU A 111 -3.92 -3.78 -8.58
N SER A 112 -2.81 -4.49 -8.37
CA SER A 112 -1.46 -3.93 -8.41
C SER A 112 -1.09 -3.31 -9.76
N ARG A 113 -1.54 -3.91 -10.87
CA ARG A 113 -1.30 -3.36 -12.21
C ARG A 113 -2.24 -2.20 -12.49
N ALA A 114 -3.48 -2.23 -11.99
CA ALA A 114 -4.39 -1.10 -12.08
C ALA A 114 -3.81 0.14 -11.39
N TYR A 115 -3.12 -0.02 -10.26
CA TYR A 115 -2.38 1.07 -9.62
C TYR A 115 -1.32 1.69 -10.55
N ASN A 116 -0.57 0.85 -11.28
CA ASN A 116 0.41 1.35 -12.24
C ASN A 116 -0.20 2.06 -13.46
N ILE A 117 -1.48 1.83 -13.74
CA ILE A 117 -2.19 2.45 -14.87
C ILE A 117 -2.80 3.80 -14.47
N GLY A 118 -3.43 3.88 -13.29
CA GLY A 118 -4.23 5.05 -12.89
C GLY A 118 -4.09 5.44 -11.42
N ASP A 119 -3.02 4.99 -10.77
CA ASP A 119 -2.65 5.29 -9.39
C ASP A 119 -3.78 4.93 -8.40
N VAL A 120 -3.74 5.52 -7.20
CA VAL A 120 -4.74 5.39 -6.15
C VAL A 120 -6.17 5.57 -6.67
N ARG A 121 -6.37 6.53 -7.58
CA ARG A 121 -7.72 6.91 -8.03
C ARG A 121 -8.40 5.77 -8.78
N LEU A 122 -7.69 5.13 -9.71
CA LEU A 122 -8.25 4.01 -10.45
C LEU A 122 -8.52 2.83 -9.53
N VAL A 123 -7.63 2.53 -8.58
CA VAL A 123 -7.86 1.48 -7.58
C VAL A 123 -9.12 1.76 -6.75
N ALA A 124 -9.28 3.01 -6.27
CA ALA A 124 -10.45 3.40 -5.50
C ALA A 124 -11.76 3.33 -6.31
N GLU A 125 -11.72 3.62 -7.62
CA GLU A 125 -12.88 3.47 -8.51
C GLU A 125 -13.24 1.99 -8.74
N LEU A 126 -12.24 1.12 -8.95
CA LEU A 126 -12.45 -0.31 -9.17
C LEU A 126 -12.97 -1.03 -7.92
N LEU A 127 -12.54 -0.61 -6.72
CA LEU A 127 -13.03 -1.16 -5.47
C LEU A 127 -14.50 -0.82 -5.21
N LYS A 128 -15.02 0.30 -5.73
CA LYS A 128 -16.46 0.64 -5.64
C LYS A 128 -17.32 -0.29 -6.49
N GLN A 129 -16.77 -0.79 -7.60
CA GLN A 129 -17.50 -1.65 -8.54
C GLN A 129 -17.58 -3.10 -8.06
N HIS A 130 -16.90 -3.44 -6.96
CA HIS A 130 -16.97 -4.79 -6.41
C HIS A 130 -18.32 -5.01 -5.70
N PRO A 131 -19.08 -6.06 -6.08
CA PRO A 131 -20.52 -6.21 -5.77
C PRO A 131 -20.86 -6.43 -4.28
N ASN A 132 -19.86 -6.58 -3.41
CA ASN A 132 -20.04 -6.79 -1.98
C ASN A 132 -19.74 -5.54 -1.12
N HIS A 133 -19.45 -4.38 -1.73
CA HIS A 133 -19.21 -3.15 -0.98
C HIS A 133 -20.35 -2.14 -1.12
N PRO A 134 -20.84 -1.59 0.00
CA PRO A 134 -21.82 -0.52 -0.02
C PRO A 134 -21.26 0.70 -0.76
N GLU A 135 -22.15 1.52 -1.31
CA GLU A 135 -21.95 2.70 -2.16
C GLU A 135 -21.06 3.83 -1.58
N THR A 136 -20.30 3.56 -0.53
CA THR A 136 -19.41 4.49 0.13
C THR A 136 -18.17 4.73 -0.72
N LEU A 137 -17.98 5.98 -1.14
CA LEU A 137 -16.74 6.39 -1.77
C LEU A 137 -15.59 6.29 -0.76
N VAL A 138 -14.40 5.91 -1.23
CA VAL A 138 -13.16 6.09 -0.47
C VAL A 138 -13.00 7.59 -0.19
N ASP A 139 -13.11 7.99 1.07
CA ASP A 139 -13.04 9.40 1.50
C ASP A 139 -11.60 9.89 1.60
N ARG A 140 -10.72 8.99 2.02
CA ARG A 140 -9.30 9.23 2.28
C ARG A 140 -8.50 8.00 1.91
N TYR A 141 -7.25 8.21 1.53
CA TYR A 141 -6.31 7.13 1.31
C TYR A 141 -5.00 7.41 2.02
N ILE A 142 -4.31 6.35 2.41
CA ILE A 142 -2.97 6.39 3.01
C ILE A 142 -2.10 5.43 2.22
N LEU A 143 -1.01 5.94 1.68
CA LEU A 143 0.07 5.14 1.11
C LEU A 143 1.15 4.98 2.17
N SER A 144 1.52 3.74 2.47
CA SER A 144 2.57 3.42 3.43
C SER A 144 3.64 2.59 2.74
N SER A 145 4.90 2.97 2.90
CA SER A 145 6.03 2.14 2.51
C SER A 145 6.49 1.27 3.69
N SER A 146 7.19 0.18 3.40
CA SER A 146 7.79 -0.65 4.45
C SER A 146 8.64 0.16 5.46
N PRO A 147 9.51 1.11 5.03
CA PRO A 147 10.23 1.98 5.95
C PRO A 147 9.34 2.89 6.81
N SER A 148 8.26 3.46 6.26
CA SER A 148 7.36 4.31 7.05
C SER A 148 6.56 3.53 8.08
N LEU A 149 6.17 2.29 7.75
CA LEU A 149 5.49 1.42 8.70
C LEU A 149 6.44 0.99 9.82
N ALA A 150 7.69 0.64 9.50
CA ALA A 150 8.71 0.31 10.49
C ALA A 150 8.95 1.48 11.46
N ALA A 151 9.19 2.67 10.93
CA ALA A 151 9.39 3.87 11.75
C ALA A 151 8.17 4.18 12.64
N PHE A 152 6.95 3.96 12.14
CA PHE A 152 5.73 4.13 12.93
C PHE A 152 5.65 3.13 14.09
N VAL A 153 5.96 1.85 13.84
CA VAL A 153 6.01 0.80 14.87
C VAL A 153 7.06 1.11 15.93
N ASP A 154 8.24 1.60 15.53
CA ASP A 154 9.31 1.97 16.45
C ASP A 154 8.89 3.11 17.39
N VAL A 155 8.21 4.13 16.86
CA VAL A 155 7.68 5.26 17.66
C VAL A 155 6.59 4.81 18.64
N MET A 156 5.82 3.78 18.30
CA MET A 156 4.83 3.20 19.22
C MET A 156 5.46 2.31 20.32
N GLY A 157 6.77 2.07 20.28
CA GLY A 157 7.46 1.18 21.23
C GLY A 157 7.38 -0.30 20.84
N GLY A 158 7.11 -0.61 19.57
CA GLY A 158 6.97 -1.96 19.05
C GLY A 158 5.55 -2.52 19.17
N VAL A 159 5.28 -3.61 18.45
CA VAL A 159 4.00 -4.34 18.51
C VAL A 159 4.30 -5.80 18.89
N PRO A 160 3.72 -6.32 19.98
CA PRO A 160 3.89 -7.72 20.34
C PRO A 160 3.23 -8.61 19.27
N MET A 161 3.99 -9.55 18.71
CA MET A 161 3.49 -10.53 17.75
C MET A 161 3.80 -11.94 18.25
N MET A 162 2.85 -12.85 18.10
CA MET A 162 3.08 -14.28 18.27
C MET A 162 3.44 -14.86 16.91
N LEU A 163 4.61 -15.50 16.82
CA LEU A 163 5.05 -16.22 15.63
C LEU A 163 4.68 -17.68 15.81
N ASP A 164 3.91 -18.22 14.86
CA ASP A 164 3.70 -19.66 14.81
C ASP A 164 5.02 -20.37 14.46
N PRO A 165 5.29 -21.54 15.05
CA PRO A 165 6.48 -22.31 14.72
C PRO A 165 6.49 -22.69 13.23
N PRO A 166 7.66 -22.73 12.59
CA PRO A 166 7.74 -23.08 11.17
C PRO A 166 7.14 -24.48 10.94
N PRO A 167 6.41 -24.68 9.82
CA PRO A 167 5.82 -25.98 9.50
C PRO A 167 6.93 -27.02 9.41
N GLN A 168 6.83 -28.08 10.21
CA GLN A 168 7.81 -29.16 10.19
C GLN A 168 7.78 -29.87 8.83
N PRO A 169 8.94 -30.26 8.27
CA PRO A 169 8.97 -31.05 7.06
C PRO A 169 8.14 -32.31 7.29
N LEU A 170 7.12 -32.54 6.46
CA LEU A 170 6.35 -33.78 6.48
C LEU A 170 7.35 -34.94 6.43
N ALA A 171 7.41 -35.73 7.50
CA ALA A 171 8.23 -36.91 7.56
C ALA A 171 7.96 -37.72 6.27
N ARG A 172 9.02 -38.00 5.51
CA ARG A 172 8.97 -38.86 4.32
C ARG A 172 8.18 -40.10 4.74
N VAL A 173 6.98 -40.27 4.20
CA VAL A 173 6.22 -41.51 4.33
C VAL A 173 7.08 -42.56 3.65
N THR A 174 7.86 -43.30 4.44
CA THR A 174 8.53 -44.50 3.97
C THR A 174 7.42 -45.49 3.66
N SER A 175 7.26 -45.80 2.37
CA SER A 175 6.38 -46.87 1.89
C SER A 175 6.61 -48.16 2.71
N PRO A 176 5.56 -48.91 3.08
CA PRO A 176 5.71 -50.13 3.86
C PRO A 176 6.54 -51.19 3.11
N PRO A 177 7.22 -52.09 3.83
CA PRO A 177 8.00 -53.17 3.22
C PRO A 177 7.05 -54.12 2.49
N ASN A 178 7.39 -54.46 1.25
CA ASN A 178 6.61 -55.35 0.41
C ASN A 178 6.83 -56.80 0.87
N ASP A 179 5.99 -57.26 1.80
CA ASP A 179 5.87 -58.68 2.17
C ASP A 179 5.06 -59.41 1.09
N ALA A 180 5.74 -59.86 0.04
CA ALA A 180 5.22 -60.92 -0.83
C ALA A 180 6.38 -61.81 -1.28
N GLY A 181 6.31 -63.06 -0.84
CA GLY A 181 7.32 -64.09 -1.06
C GLY A 181 7.62 -64.36 -2.53
N THR A 182 8.90 -64.62 -2.76
CA THR A 182 9.54 -65.48 -3.76
C THR A 182 8.67 -66.11 -4.86
N ILE A 183 8.94 -65.73 -6.11
CA ILE A 183 9.23 -66.69 -7.19
C ILE A 183 10.44 -66.14 -7.97
N VAL A 184 11.49 -66.95 -8.05
CA VAL A 184 12.68 -66.77 -8.89
C VAL A 184 12.30 -67.10 -10.32
N GLN A 185 12.63 -66.25 -11.30
CA GLN A 185 12.98 -66.76 -12.62
C GLN A 185 14.04 -65.89 -13.31
N ASP A 186 15.20 -66.53 -13.36
CA ASP A 186 16.40 -66.31 -14.15
C ASP A 186 16.12 -65.92 -15.62
N VAL A 187 16.63 -64.77 -16.05
CA VAL A 187 17.05 -64.50 -17.44
C VAL A 187 18.32 -63.67 -17.38
N GLN A 188 19.42 -64.41 -17.42
CA GLN A 188 20.76 -63.98 -17.80
C GLN A 188 20.75 -63.37 -19.21
N ASP A 189 21.26 -62.15 -19.37
CA ASP A 189 22.18 -61.70 -20.44
C ASP A 189 22.19 -60.18 -20.58
N GLY A 190 23.39 -59.56 -20.55
CA GLY A 190 23.59 -58.24 -21.13
C GLY A 190 24.31 -57.18 -20.29
N ASN A 191 25.59 -57.43 -19.97
CA ASN A 191 26.69 -56.46 -20.10
C ASN A 191 26.56 -55.04 -19.47
N TYR A 192 27.24 -54.84 -18.32
CA TYR A 192 27.79 -53.54 -17.92
C TYR A 192 29.29 -53.65 -17.70
N GLN A 193 30.08 -53.18 -18.67
CA GLN A 193 31.46 -52.72 -18.43
C GLN A 193 31.82 -51.57 -19.38
N ALA A 194 32.02 -50.39 -18.80
CA ALA A 194 33.03 -49.39 -19.15
C ALA A 194 33.03 -48.39 -17.98
N SER A 195 33.82 -48.64 -16.93
CA SER A 195 35.25 -48.32 -16.80
C SER A 195 35.53 -46.81 -16.79
N SER A 196 36.09 -46.41 -15.65
CA SER A 196 36.62 -45.11 -15.25
C SER A 196 37.88 -44.67 -16.01
N VAL A 197 38.37 -43.47 -15.62
CA VAL A 197 39.70 -42.87 -15.85
C VAL A 197 39.70 -41.96 -17.09
N GLY A 198 40.04 -40.67 -17.05
CA GLY A 198 41.01 -39.96 -16.22
C GLY A 198 42.22 -39.62 -17.10
N ALA A 199 42.30 -38.37 -17.55
CA ALA A 199 43.49 -37.69 -18.05
C ALA A 199 43.21 -36.19 -18.08
#